data_AF-A0A971L463-F1
#
_entry.id   AF-A0A971L463-F1
#
_cell.length_a   1.000
_cell.length_b   1.000
_cell.length_c   1.000
_cell.angle_alpha   90.00
_cell.angle_beta   90.00
_cell.angle_gamma   90.00
#
_symmetry.space_group_name_H-M   'P 1'
#
loop_
_entity.id
_entity.type
_entity.pdbx_description
1 polymer ?
#
loop_
_entity_poly.entity_id
_entity_poly.type
_entity_poly.pdbx_seq_one_letter_code
_entity_poly.pdbx_strand_id
1 'polypeptide(L)'
;MSWLKKIKTHAISCRFFDEQIYAQVLSEIENGQRRDGLWAKALAHSDGSNEKAKSLYIKYRVESIKDEIILATKREEPETRQEHSQENTSTETSGNWNSNDESWEKSNVWIHILVFVIATLLILPLILGA
;
A
#
# COMPACT_ATOMS: atom_id res chain seq x y z
N MET A 1 21.19 -33.31 -0.97
CA MET A 1 20.02 -32.40 -0.87
C MET A 1 20.41 -31.10 -0.12
N SER A 2 21.26 -30.25 -0.70
CA SER A 2 21.82 -29.06 -0.02
C SER A 2 21.12 -27.74 -0.38
N TRP A 3 20.41 -27.70 -1.51
CA TRP A 3 19.79 -26.48 -2.04
C TRP A 3 18.51 -26.04 -1.31
N LEU A 4 17.74 -26.99 -0.75
CA LEU A 4 16.49 -26.71 -0.01
C LEU A 4 16.73 -26.04 1.36
N LYS A 5 17.88 -26.28 2.00
CA LYS A 5 18.21 -25.63 3.29
C LYS A 5 18.35 -24.11 3.13
N LYS A 6 18.88 -23.64 2.00
CA LYS A 6 19.06 -22.20 1.73
C LYS A 6 17.71 -21.48 1.63
N ILE A 7 16.72 -22.06 0.95
CA ILE A 7 15.38 -21.45 0.75
C ILE A 7 14.66 -21.25 2.09
N LYS A 8 14.72 -22.24 2.98
CA LYS A 8 14.05 -22.17 4.30
C LYS A 8 14.65 -21.06 5.18
N THR A 9 15.96 -20.85 5.12
CA THR A 9 16.64 -19.80 5.90
C THR A 9 16.22 -18.41 5.48
N HIS A 10 16.06 -18.15 4.17
CA HIS A 10 15.61 -16.85 3.67
C HIS A 10 14.18 -16.50 4.11
N ALA A 11 13.27 -17.47 4.08
CA ALA A 11 11.88 -17.26 4.51
C ALA A 11 11.79 -16.88 6.00
N ILE A 12 12.59 -17.53 6.86
CA ILE A 12 12.64 -17.23 8.30
C ILE A 12 13.16 -15.81 8.53
N SER A 13 14.22 -15.41 7.82
CA SER A 13 14.78 -14.06 7.93
C SER A 13 13.80 -12.97 7.51
N CYS A 14 13.02 -13.21 6.44
CA CYS A 14 11.98 -12.27 5.99
C CYS A 14 10.89 -12.07 7.06
N ARG A 15 10.43 -13.17 7.68
CA ARG A 15 9.39 -13.11 8.72
C ARG A 15 9.86 -12.38 9.97
N PHE A 16 11.10 -12.63 10.40
CA PHE A 16 11.71 -11.95 11.53
C PHE A 16 11.89 -10.45 11.26
N PHE A 17 12.30 -10.09 10.05
CA PHE A 17 12.45 -8.69 9.65
C PHE A 17 11.11 -7.95 9.64
N ASP A 18 10.06 -8.56 9.10
CA ASP A 18 8.71 -7.99 9.11
C ASP A 18 8.22 -7.74 10.55
N GLU A 19 8.36 -8.73 11.43
CA GLU A 19 8.03 -8.63 12.86
C GLU A 19 8.78 -7.47 13.55
N GLN A 20 10.07 -7.28 13.26
CA GLN A 20 10.84 -6.18 13.83
C GLN A 20 10.33 -4.80 13.38
N ILE A 21 9.93 -4.65 12.11
CA ILE A 21 9.37 -3.38 11.63
C ILE A 21 8.06 -3.08 12.35
N TYR A 22 7.18 -4.07 12.50
CA TYR A 22 5.93 -3.88 13.25
C TYR A 22 6.20 -3.51 14.72
N ALA A 23 7.15 -4.18 15.38
CA ALA A 23 7.53 -3.87 16.76
C ALA A 23 8.09 -2.45 16.90
N GLN A 24 8.93 -2.01 15.96
CA GLN A 24 9.44 -0.65 15.92
C GLN A 24 8.30 0.37 15.80
N VAL A 25 7.36 0.15 14.88
CA VAL A 25 6.22 1.06 14.68
C VAL A 25 5.30 1.10 15.90
N LEU A 26 5.09 -0.03 16.58
CA LEU A 26 4.34 -0.06 17.82
C LEU A 26 5.02 0.78 18.90
N SER A 27 6.35 0.65 19.03
CA SER A 27 7.13 1.46 19.95
C SER A 27 7.09 2.95 19.60
N GLU A 28 7.10 3.32 18.31
CA GLU A 28 6.91 4.72 17.88
C GLU A 28 5.58 5.28 18.43
N ILE A 29 4.49 4.52 18.26
CA ILE A 29 3.15 4.92 18.72
C ILE A 29 3.08 5.04 20.25
N GLU A 30 3.61 4.06 20.98
CA GLU A 30 3.62 4.05 22.45
C GLU A 30 4.40 5.23 23.04
N ASN A 31 5.50 5.61 22.39
CA ASN A 31 6.32 6.77 22.77
C ASN A 31 5.75 8.11 22.27
N GLY A 32 4.60 8.10 21.60
CA GLY A 32 3.99 9.30 21.02
C GLY A 32 4.77 9.90 19.84
N GLN A 33 5.75 9.16 19.30
CA GLN A 33 6.50 9.56 18.12
C GLN A 33 5.70 9.17 16.87
N ARG A 34 5.41 10.12 15.99
CA ARG A 34 4.68 9.82 14.75
C ARG A 34 5.04 10.75 13.62
N ARG A 35 4.89 10.26 12.39
CA ARG A 35 4.91 11.11 11.19
C ARG A 35 3.52 11.69 10.97
N ASP A 36 3.35 12.98 11.23
CA ASP A 36 2.04 13.63 11.20
C ASP A 36 1.32 13.52 9.85
N GLY A 37 2.04 13.52 8.72
CA GLY A 37 1.45 13.32 7.39
C GLY A 37 0.80 11.94 7.22
N LEU A 38 1.48 10.87 7.69
CA LEU A 38 0.93 9.51 7.66
C LEU A 38 -0.21 9.36 8.68
N TRP A 39 -0.10 10.04 9.82
CA TRP A 39 -1.16 10.06 10.84
C TRP A 39 -2.43 10.74 10.32
N ALA A 40 -2.30 11.88 9.64
CA ALA A 40 -3.42 12.57 9.00
C ALA A 40 -4.07 11.70 7.92
N LYS A 41 -3.26 11.02 7.10
CA LYS A 41 -3.77 10.04 6.11
C LYS A 41 -4.58 8.94 6.79
N ALA A 42 -4.08 8.39 7.89
CA ALA A 42 -4.76 7.35 8.64
C ALA A 42 -6.08 7.84 9.26
N LEU A 43 -6.09 9.05 9.83
CA LEU A 43 -7.31 9.68 10.36
C LEU A 43 -8.36 9.88 9.26
N ALA A 44 -7.96 10.38 8.09
CA ALA A 44 -8.88 10.62 6.97
C ALA A 44 -9.58 9.33 6.49
N HIS A 45 -8.92 8.17 6.60
CA HIS A 45 -9.46 6.87 6.18
C HIS A 45 -10.06 6.06 7.33
N SER A 46 -10.11 6.64 8.54
CA SER A 46 -10.55 5.95 9.75
C SER A 46 -12.05 6.06 10.05
N ASP A 47 -12.81 6.79 9.23
CA ASP A 47 -14.24 7.09 9.46
C ASP A 47 -14.51 7.67 10.86
N GLY A 48 -13.55 8.43 11.41
CA GLY A 48 -13.63 9.02 12.74
C GLY A 48 -13.29 8.09 13.91
N SER A 49 -12.91 6.83 13.65
CA SER A 49 -12.48 5.90 14.70
C SER A 49 -10.97 6.01 14.99
N ASN A 50 -10.62 6.34 16.22
CA ASN A 50 -9.21 6.44 16.65
C ASN A 50 -8.49 5.09 16.57
N GLU A 51 -9.17 3.99 16.88
CA GLU A 51 -8.61 2.64 16.80
C GLU A 51 -8.32 2.24 15.35
N LYS A 52 -9.24 2.56 14.42
CA LYS A 52 -9.04 2.36 12.99
C LYS A 52 -7.91 3.25 12.45
N ALA A 53 -7.79 4.48 12.93
CA ALA A 53 -6.68 5.35 12.58
C ALA A 53 -5.33 4.77 13.04
N LYS A 54 -5.26 4.19 14.24
CA LYS A 54 -4.04 3.53 14.73
C LYS A 54 -3.64 2.34 13.85
N SER A 55 -4.59 1.47 13.49
CA SER A 55 -4.29 0.31 12.64
C SER A 55 -3.85 0.73 11.24
N LEU A 56 -4.49 1.74 10.65
CA LEU A 56 -4.11 2.30 9.36
C LEU A 56 -2.74 2.97 9.41
N TYR A 57 -2.42 3.68 10.49
CA TYR A 57 -1.11 4.30 10.68
C TYR A 57 -0.01 3.25 10.73
N ILE A 58 -0.21 2.13 11.46
CA ILE A 58 0.75 1.03 11.51
C ILE A 58 1.03 0.52 10.10
N LYS A 59 -0.01 0.27 9.29
CA LYS A 59 0.12 -0.18 7.91
C LYS A 59 0.98 0.79 7.07
N TYR A 60 0.60 2.07 7.03
CA TYR A 60 1.31 3.06 6.21
C TYR A 60 2.74 3.28 6.68
N ARG A 61 3.00 3.19 7.99
CA ARG A 61 4.35 3.39 8.52
C ARG A 61 5.26 2.22 8.20
N VAL A 62 4.75 0.99 8.27
CA VAL A 62 5.50 -0.22 7.87
C VAL A 62 5.90 -0.14 6.39
N GLU A 63 4.97 0.26 5.52
CA GLU A 63 5.25 0.48 4.09
C GLU A 63 6.34 1.54 3.90
N SER A 64 6.20 2.69 4.57
CA SER A 64 7.20 3.77 4.53
C SER A 64 8.59 3.32 4.99
N ILE A 65 8.70 2.50 6.02
CA ILE A 65 10.01 1.99 6.50
C ILE A 65 10.63 1.05 5.45
N LYS A 66 9.82 0.19 4.82
CA LYS A 66 10.30 -0.70 3.75
C LYS A 66 10.81 0.11 2.56
N ASP A 67 10.08 1.15 2.15
CA ASP A 67 10.50 2.04 1.07
C ASP A 67 11.80 2.78 1.42
N GLU A 68 11.94 3.28 2.65
CA GLU A 68 13.17 3.92 3.14
C GLU A 68 14.38 2.97 3.03
N ILE A 69 14.21 1.70 3.39
CA ILE A 69 15.27 0.68 3.33
C ILE A 69 15.63 0.34 1.88
N ILE A 70 14.64 0.21 0.99
CA ILE A 70 14.85 -0.03 -0.44
C ILE A 70 15.60 1.16 -1.08
N LEU A 71 15.19 2.39 -0.76
CA LEU A 71 15.83 3.60 -1.26
C LEU A 71 17.27 3.74 -0.75
N ALA A 72 17.52 3.40 0.52
CA ALA A 72 18.86 3.38 1.09
C ALA A 72 19.75 2.36 0.36
N THR A 73 19.23 1.14 0.12
CA THR A 73 19.95 0.09 -0.61
C THR A 73 20.29 0.51 -2.04
N LYS A 74 19.37 1.20 -2.73
CA LYS A 74 19.55 1.62 -4.13
C LYS A 74 20.61 2.72 -4.30
N ARG A 75 20.84 3.56 -3.29
CA ARG A 75 21.85 4.65 -3.36
C ARG A 75 23.30 4.17 -3.31
N GLU A 76 23.55 2.92 -2.92
CA GLU A 76 24.90 2.37 -2.78
C GLU A 76 25.40 1.68 -4.08
N GLU A 77 24.56 1.56 -5.12
CA GLU A 77 24.96 1.03 -6.43
C GLU A 77 25.54 2.15 -7.32
N PRO A 78 26.74 2.00 -7.93
CA PRO A 78 27.27 2.98 -8.86
C PRO A 78 26.40 3.04 -10.13
N GLU A 79 25.63 4.11 -10.25
CA GLU A 79 24.65 4.35 -11.32
C GLU A 79 25.30 4.35 -12.73
N THR A 80 24.85 3.45 -13.60
CA THR A 80 24.83 3.72 -15.04
C THR A 80 23.54 4.47 -15.36
N ARG A 81 23.68 5.81 -15.37
CA ARG A 81 22.85 6.85 -15.99
C ARG A 81 21.72 6.36 -16.90
N GLN A 82 20.46 6.68 -16.54
CA GLN A 82 19.39 7.22 -17.40
C GLN A 82 18.41 7.97 -16.46
N GLU A 83 18.61 9.26 -16.18
CA GLU A 83 18.07 10.43 -16.90
C GLU A 83 16.54 10.42 -17.09
N HIS A 84 15.81 10.88 -16.06
CA HIS A 84 14.64 11.71 -16.30
C HIS A 84 14.66 12.92 -15.38
N SER A 85 14.73 14.06 -16.05
CA SER A 85 15.07 15.37 -15.54
C SER A 85 13.99 15.95 -14.65
N GLN A 86 14.42 16.51 -13.53
CA GLN A 86 13.71 17.55 -12.81
C GLN A 86 13.84 18.85 -13.61
N GLU A 87 12.74 19.44 -14.04
CA GLU A 87 12.66 20.86 -14.35
C GLU A 87 11.85 21.54 -13.25
N ASN A 88 12.50 22.48 -12.57
CA ASN A 88 11.98 23.19 -11.41
C ASN A 88 11.26 24.45 -11.90
N THR A 89 10.02 24.69 -11.46
CA THR A 89 9.52 26.05 -11.28
C THR A 89 8.57 26.11 -10.10
N SER A 90 8.91 26.99 -9.17
CA SER A 90 8.19 27.31 -7.94
C SER A 90 6.91 28.10 -8.22
N THR A 91 5.91 27.82 -7.37
CA THR A 91 4.63 28.50 -7.11
C THR A 91 3.39 28.05 -7.91
N GLU A 92 2.37 27.71 -7.11
CA GLU A 92 0.93 27.54 -7.39
C GLU A 92 0.36 26.11 -7.49
N THR A 93 -0.66 25.93 -6.64
CA THR A 93 -1.51 24.78 -6.36
C THR A 93 -2.07 24.09 -7.60
N SER A 94 -1.58 22.89 -7.90
CA SER A 94 -2.41 21.74 -8.30
C SER A 94 -1.55 20.49 -8.25
N GLY A 95 -1.67 19.71 -7.17
CA GLY A 95 -0.97 18.43 -7.04
C GLY A 95 -1.47 17.46 -8.12
N ASN A 96 -0.67 17.31 -9.18
CA ASN A 96 -0.73 16.17 -10.07
C ASN A 96 -0.20 14.94 -9.30
N TRP A 97 -1.11 14.23 -8.66
CA TRP A 97 -0.83 12.91 -8.09
C TRP A 97 -0.84 11.91 -9.24
N ASN A 98 0.32 11.62 -9.82
CA ASN A 98 0.45 10.45 -10.68
C ASN A 98 0.40 9.21 -9.77
N SER A 99 -0.80 8.79 -9.42
CA SER A 99 -1.07 7.55 -8.74
C SER A 99 -0.87 6.42 -9.74
N ASN A 100 0.27 5.75 -9.65
CA ASN A 100 0.30 4.33 -9.97
C ASN A 100 -0.27 3.61 -8.74
N ASP A 101 -1.57 3.80 -8.51
CA ASP A 101 -2.33 3.01 -7.56
C ASP A 101 -2.75 1.70 -8.25
N GLU A 102 -1.83 0.76 -8.31
CA GLU A 102 -2.20 -0.63 -8.55
C GLU A 102 -2.27 -1.39 -7.22
N SER A 103 -3.48 -1.34 -6.67
CA SER A 103 -4.27 -2.52 -6.33
C SER A 103 -3.76 -3.42 -5.20
N TRP A 104 -4.39 -3.28 -4.02
CA TRP A 104 -5.10 -4.39 -3.38
C TRP A 104 -5.95 -3.91 -2.18
N GLU A 105 -7.16 -3.44 -2.44
CA GLU A 105 -8.28 -4.13 -1.80
C GLU A 105 -8.88 -4.97 -2.91
N LYS A 106 -8.93 -6.30 -2.72
CA LYS A 106 -9.68 -7.19 -3.62
C LYS A 106 -11.16 -6.87 -3.46
N SER A 107 -11.57 -5.75 -4.03
CA SER A 107 -12.97 -5.52 -4.32
C SER A 107 -13.29 -6.43 -5.50
N ASN A 108 -14.19 -7.37 -5.24
CA ASN A 108 -14.76 -8.28 -6.21
C ASN A 108 -15.68 -7.51 -7.19
N VAL A 109 -15.26 -6.34 -7.67
CA VAL A 109 -16.03 -5.48 -8.59
C VAL A 109 -16.33 -6.23 -9.87
N TRP A 110 -15.42 -7.10 -10.31
CA TRP A 110 -15.66 -8.01 -11.43
C TRP A 110 -16.79 -9.01 -11.15
N ILE A 111 -16.95 -9.46 -9.89
CA ILE A 111 -18.09 -10.31 -9.47
C ILE A 111 -19.39 -9.50 -9.49
N HIS A 112 -19.37 -8.23 -9.05
CA HIS A 112 -20.55 -7.36 -9.13
C HIS A 112 -20.97 -7.08 -10.58
N ILE A 113 -20.01 -6.84 -11.48
CA ILE A 113 -20.27 -6.66 -12.92
C ILE A 113 -20.85 -7.94 -13.51
N LEU A 114 -20.28 -9.10 -13.19
CA LEU A 114 -20.77 -10.41 -13.64
C LEU A 114 -22.22 -10.68 -13.17
N VAL A 115 -22.52 -10.40 -11.90
CA VAL A 115 -23.88 -10.58 -11.35
C VAL A 115 -24.89 -9.63 -11.98
N PHE A 116 -24.50 -8.38 -12.26
CA PHE A 116 -25.37 -7.39 -12.90
C PHE A 116 -25.71 -7.76 -14.36
N VAL A 117 -24.74 -8.30 -15.11
CA VAL A 117 -24.95 -8.77 -16.49
C VAL A 117 -25.89 -9.99 -16.52
N ILE A 118 -25.75 -10.92 -15.58
CA ILE A 118 -26.63 -12.10 -15.49
C ILE A 118 -28.06 -11.69 -15.10
N ALA A 119 -28.22 -10.78 -14.12
CA ALA A 119 -29.53 -10.33 -13.68
C ALA A 119 -30.31 -9.60 -14.79
N THR A 120 -29.63 -8.74 -15.56
CA THR A 120 -30.26 -8.01 -16.68
C THR A 120 -30.72 -8.93 -17.82
N LEU A 121 -29.94 -9.97 -18.14
CA LEU A 121 -30.32 -10.97 -19.15
C LEU A 121 -31.53 -11.82 -18.74
N LEU A 122 -31.71 -12.10 -17.45
CA LEU A 122 -32.86 -12.86 -16.95
C LEU A 122 -34.15 -12.02 -16.89
N ILE A 123 -34.04 -10.71 -16.69
CA ILE A 123 -35.20 -9.82 -16.54
C ILE A 123 -35.69 -9.28 -17.90
N LEU A 124 -34.81 -9.14 -18.90
CA LEU A 124 -35.17 -8.67 -20.24
C LEU A 124 -36.33 -9.44 -20.93
N PRO A 125 -36.37 -10.78 -20.93
CA PRO A 125 -37.44 -11.52 -21.61
C PRO A 125 -38.80 -11.45 -20.89
N LEU A 126 -38.82 -11.13 -19.60
CA LEU A 126 -40.05 -10.95 -18.81
C LEU A 126 -40.76 -9.64 -19.14
N ILE A 127 -40.04 -8.62 -19.60
CA ILE A 127 -40.59 -7.29 -19.92
C ILE A 127 -41.08 -7.23 -21.38
N LEU A 128 -40.47 -7.98 -22.30
CA LEU A 128 -40.91 -8.05 -23.70
C LEU A 128 -41.98 -9.12 -23.98
N GLY A 129 -42.20 -10.05 -23.04
CA GLY A 129 -43.16 -11.14 -23.17
C GLY A 129 -44.53 -10.89 -22.51
N ALA A 130 -44.81 -9.67 -22.05
CA ALA A 130 -46.06 -9.26 -21.41
C ALA A 130 -46.81 -8.21 -22.24
#